data_AF-A0AAQ3SMQ2-F1
#
_entry.id   AF-A0AAQ3SMQ2-F1
#
_cell.length_a   1.000
_cell.length_b   1.000
_cell.length_c   1.000
_cell.angle_alpha   90.00
_cell.angle_beta   90.00
_cell.angle_gamma   90.00
#
_symmetry.space_group_name_H-M   'P 1'
#
loop_
_entity.id
_entity.type
_entity.pdbx_description
1 polymer ?
#
loop_
_entity_poly.entity_id
_entity_poly.type
_entity_poly.pdbx_seq_one_letter_code
_entity_poly.pdbx_strand_id
1 'polypeptide(L)'
;MWMWWTRYTPHALMVLAQLCFTLLYFVTEAAFDRGLNPYVYVTYRHLLVACVLWPFAYFYERSVRPRMTLMLFLEIFLLSLLGGSLTLNMYFSSLKYTSPTFVTSMANAVASITFVIAIVLRMETVDVRSLRGLAKVAGTAVSFAGVTTIGLYKGGAVKRLWKAPAVHILHGSSDVAAVAHESWVKGSILAVASCICWSLCFILQASSIKRYPAKLSLTAWMSMVGGMQSAVFAAFMQRDMDAWLIGFGLNFWCIVYTGIACNGLTVIIQLWCNKKKGPVFVTMFNPLLTVMVAVLAYFIFGEKLYVGSVIGGVLVILGLYMLLWGKDRDEEYKVTKEQDPQSSDCEKQVTASDAFTRKGKEEYVKDDKAERKHHLYKRPVCLFARFKNNLYEKLNKKYEWINDANIYIHIEFKNKQHCAKEIKKRKPAAS
;
A
#
# COMPACT_ATOMS: atom_id res chain seq x y z
N MET A 1 -11.45 -19.64 -23.33
CA MET A 1 -12.17 -19.35 -22.06
C MET A 1 -11.22 -19.12 -20.88
N TRP A 2 -10.22 -19.99 -20.65
CA TRP A 2 -9.27 -19.87 -19.52
C TRP A 2 -8.41 -18.58 -19.55
N MET A 3 -7.90 -18.17 -20.73
CA MET A 3 -7.16 -16.91 -20.91
C MET A 3 -8.01 -15.64 -20.68
N TRP A 4 -9.30 -15.68 -21.01
CA TRP A 4 -10.20 -14.55 -20.77
C TRP A 4 -10.47 -14.41 -19.27
N TRP A 5 -10.72 -15.53 -18.58
CA TRP A 5 -10.99 -15.51 -17.15
C TRP A 5 -9.82 -14.92 -16.37
N THR A 6 -8.58 -15.38 -16.63
CA THR A 6 -7.37 -14.87 -15.95
C THR A 6 -7.07 -13.40 -16.22
N ARG A 7 -7.46 -12.86 -17.39
CA ARG A 7 -7.28 -11.43 -17.72
C ARG A 7 -8.24 -10.52 -16.96
N TYR A 8 -9.48 -10.93 -16.76
CA TYR A 8 -10.49 -10.11 -16.06
C TYR A 8 -10.58 -10.36 -14.56
N THR A 9 -10.03 -11.47 -14.04
CA THR A 9 -9.99 -11.78 -12.60
C THR A 9 -9.49 -10.61 -11.74
N PRO A 10 -8.35 -9.94 -12.04
CA PRO A 10 -7.87 -8.83 -11.21
C PRO A 10 -8.86 -7.67 -11.12
N HIS A 11 -9.57 -7.36 -12.21
CA HIS A 11 -10.56 -6.28 -12.24
C HIS A 11 -11.79 -6.65 -11.41
N ALA A 12 -12.35 -7.85 -11.61
CA ALA A 12 -13.50 -8.32 -10.87
C ALA A 12 -13.22 -8.40 -9.35
N LEU A 13 -12.05 -8.91 -8.98
CA LEU A 13 -11.63 -8.96 -7.57
C LEU A 13 -11.46 -7.55 -6.97
N MET A 14 -10.91 -6.59 -7.73
CA MET A 14 -10.81 -5.22 -7.25
C MET A 14 -12.18 -4.56 -7.08
N VAL A 15 -13.13 -4.78 -7.99
CA VAL A 15 -14.51 -4.28 -7.85
C VAL A 15 -15.18 -4.90 -6.62
N LEU A 16 -15.02 -6.21 -6.41
CA LEU A 16 -15.50 -6.89 -5.20
C LEU A 16 -14.88 -6.28 -3.93
N ALA A 17 -13.57 -5.99 -3.97
CA ALA A 17 -12.89 -5.38 -2.84
C ALA A 17 -13.43 -3.97 -2.54
N GLN A 18 -13.72 -3.18 -3.57
CA GLN A 18 -14.35 -1.87 -3.39
C GLN A 18 -15.77 -1.99 -2.84
N LEU A 19 -16.57 -2.96 -3.30
CA LEU A 19 -17.89 -3.23 -2.72
C LEU A 19 -17.83 -3.50 -1.22
N CYS A 20 -16.88 -4.33 -0.77
CA CYS A 20 -16.66 -4.58 0.66
C CYS A 20 -16.31 -3.28 1.41
N PHE A 21 -15.43 -2.44 0.86
CA PHE A 21 -15.10 -1.14 1.44
C PHE A 21 -16.30 -0.17 1.44
N THR A 22 -17.17 -0.23 0.43
CA THR A 22 -18.38 0.60 0.36
C THR A 22 -19.33 0.26 1.51
N LEU A 23 -19.59 -1.03 1.73
CA LEU A 23 -20.43 -1.48 2.84
C LEU A 23 -19.78 -1.16 4.20
N LEU A 24 -18.45 -1.20 4.29
CA LEU A 24 -17.72 -0.80 5.49
C LEU A 24 -18.05 0.63 5.90
N TYR A 25 -18.16 1.57 4.96
CA TYR A 25 -18.46 2.98 5.27
C TYR A 25 -19.73 3.10 6.11
N PHE A 26 -20.85 2.57 5.62
CA PHE A 26 -22.15 2.62 6.28
C PHE A 26 -22.20 1.83 7.60
N VAL A 27 -21.57 0.64 7.64
CA VAL A 27 -21.53 -0.18 8.85
C VAL A 27 -20.70 0.48 9.95
N THR A 28 -19.59 1.14 9.59
CA THR A 28 -18.77 1.88 10.56
C THR A 28 -19.43 3.16 11.03
N GLU A 29 -20.11 3.88 10.13
CA GLU A 29 -20.88 5.08 10.48
C GLU A 29 -21.96 4.73 11.51
N ALA A 30 -22.79 3.73 11.23
CA ALA A 30 -23.82 3.27 12.15
C ALA A 30 -23.27 2.77 13.50
N ALA A 31 -22.06 2.18 13.52
CA ALA A 31 -21.43 1.73 14.76
C ALA A 31 -20.81 2.90 15.56
N PHE A 32 -20.22 3.87 14.89
CA PHE A 32 -19.66 5.07 15.52
C PHE A 32 -20.77 5.96 16.11
N ASP A 33 -21.92 6.06 15.45
CA ASP A 33 -23.11 6.74 15.98
C ASP A 33 -23.64 6.08 17.26
N ARG A 34 -23.38 4.78 17.45
CA ARG A 34 -23.69 4.03 18.68
C ARG A 34 -22.53 4.03 19.69
N GLY A 35 -21.58 4.94 19.56
CA GLY A 35 -20.51 5.18 20.53
C GLY A 35 -19.30 4.26 20.41
N LEU A 36 -19.13 3.50 19.32
CA LEU A 36 -17.91 2.73 19.10
C LEU A 36 -16.71 3.67 18.87
N ASN A 37 -15.71 3.59 19.76
CA ASN A 37 -14.51 4.42 19.64
C ASN A 37 -13.67 4.03 18.39
N PRO A 38 -13.34 4.98 17.48
CA PRO A 38 -12.62 4.67 16.24
C PRO A 38 -11.23 4.06 16.45
N TYR A 39 -10.48 4.47 17.48
CA TYR A 39 -9.13 3.97 17.74
C TYR A 39 -9.13 2.54 18.27
N VAL A 40 -10.08 2.24 19.16
CA VAL A 40 -10.34 0.90 19.67
C VAL A 40 -10.82 -0.01 18.55
N TYR A 41 -11.77 0.45 17.73
CA TYR A 41 -12.24 -0.24 16.53
C TYR A 41 -11.10 -0.67 15.60
N VAL A 42 -10.16 0.24 15.28
CA VAL A 42 -9.00 -0.07 14.44
C VAL A 42 -8.15 -1.18 15.06
N THR A 43 -7.95 -1.16 16.38
CA THR A 43 -7.18 -2.18 17.09
C THR A 43 -7.82 -3.57 16.96
N TYR A 44 -9.10 -3.67 17.33
CA TYR A 44 -9.79 -4.96 17.34
C TYR A 44 -9.95 -5.57 15.95
N ARG A 45 -10.26 -4.77 14.91
CA ARG A 45 -10.38 -5.33 13.55
C ARG A 45 -9.08 -5.92 13.01
N HIS A 46 -7.92 -5.37 13.42
CA HIS A 46 -6.61 -5.88 13.03
C HIS A 46 -6.22 -7.14 13.81
N LEU A 47 -6.45 -7.15 15.13
CA LEU A 47 -6.15 -8.32 15.95
C LEU A 47 -7.07 -9.50 15.60
N LEU A 48 -8.36 -9.25 15.38
CA LEU A 48 -9.32 -10.28 14.97
C LEU A 48 -8.88 -10.98 13.69
N VAL A 49 -8.56 -10.22 12.65
CA VAL A 49 -8.14 -10.83 11.38
C VAL A 49 -6.78 -11.54 11.51
N ALA A 50 -5.87 -11.05 12.35
CA ALA A 50 -4.61 -11.72 12.61
C ALA A 50 -4.86 -13.10 13.25
N CYS A 51 -5.69 -13.16 14.29
CA CYS A 51 -6.09 -14.41 14.95
C CYS A 51 -6.75 -15.39 13.97
N VAL A 52 -7.62 -14.89 13.09
CA VAL A 52 -8.30 -15.72 12.07
C VAL A 52 -7.31 -16.22 11.02
N LEU A 53 -6.44 -15.36 10.48
CA LEU A 53 -5.55 -15.74 9.37
C LEU A 53 -4.36 -16.58 9.80
N TRP A 54 -3.87 -16.45 11.03
CA TRP A 54 -2.73 -17.22 11.53
C TRP A 54 -2.83 -18.74 11.35
N PRO A 55 -3.94 -19.42 11.73
CA PRO A 55 -4.09 -20.86 11.49
C PRO A 55 -4.09 -21.20 10.00
N PHE A 56 -4.84 -20.48 9.16
CA PHE A 56 -4.84 -20.72 7.70
C PHE A 56 -3.47 -20.50 7.08
N ALA A 57 -2.77 -19.45 7.51
CA ALA A 57 -1.41 -19.13 7.08
C ALA A 57 -0.42 -20.24 7.47
N TYR A 58 -0.58 -20.83 8.66
CA TYR A 58 0.25 -21.95 9.10
C TYR A 58 0.00 -23.22 8.27
N PHE A 59 -1.27 -23.61 8.08
CA PHE A 59 -1.56 -24.85 7.35
C PHE A 59 -1.30 -24.75 5.84
N TYR A 60 -1.69 -23.64 5.21
CA TYR A 60 -1.67 -23.51 3.76
C TYR A 60 -0.32 -23.04 3.20
N GLU A 61 0.38 -22.15 3.91
CA GLU A 61 1.58 -21.49 3.38
C GLU A 61 2.89 -21.92 4.07
N ARG A 62 2.88 -22.94 4.95
CA ARG A 62 4.10 -23.40 5.66
C ARG A 62 5.28 -23.72 4.73
N SER A 63 5.01 -24.25 3.54
CA SER A 63 6.05 -24.65 2.58
C SER A 63 6.61 -23.48 1.78
N VAL A 64 5.86 -22.40 1.64
CA VAL A 64 6.21 -21.22 0.82
C VAL A 64 6.78 -20.08 1.69
N ARG A 65 6.60 -20.16 3.01
CA ARG A 65 6.99 -19.14 3.97
C ARG A 65 8.52 -19.03 4.08
N PRO A 66 9.12 -17.85 3.79
CA PRO A 66 10.54 -17.64 4.02
C PRO A 66 10.84 -17.51 5.52
N ARG A 67 12.10 -17.75 5.91
CA ARG A 67 12.56 -17.50 7.28
C ARG A 67 12.40 -16.02 7.62
N MET A 68 11.84 -15.73 8.80
CA MET A 68 11.67 -14.36 9.26
C MET A 68 13.01 -13.78 9.70
N THR A 69 13.61 -12.93 8.88
CA THR A 69 14.81 -12.16 9.25
C THR A 69 14.41 -10.83 9.88
N LEU A 70 15.29 -10.24 10.70
CA LEU A 70 15.03 -8.92 11.30
C LEU A 70 14.71 -7.86 10.24
N MET A 71 15.39 -7.89 9.09
CA MET A 71 15.14 -6.94 8.01
C MET A 71 13.73 -7.11 7.40
N LEU A 72 13.25 -8.34 7.22
CA LEU A 72 11.89 -8.59 6.74
C LEU A 72 10.85 -8.18 7.77
N PHE A 73 11.12 -8.46 9.05
CA PHE A 73 10.25 -8.03 10.14
C PHE A 73 10.15 -6.50 10.22
N LEU A 74 11.27 -5.77 10.10
CA LEU A 74 11.27 -4.30 10.05
C LEU A 74 10.52 -3.76 8.83
N GLU A 75 10.63 -4.41 7.68
CA GLU A 75 9.86 -4.04 6.48
C GLU A 75 8.35 -4.22 6.72
N ILE A 76 7.94 -5.36 7.28
CA ILE A 76 6.56 -5.63 7.67
C ILE A 76 6.09 -4.62 8.73
N PHE A 77 6.95 -4.28 9.69
CA PHE A 77 6.63 -3.31 10.74
C PHE A 77 6.35 -1.93 10.15
N LEU A 78 7.21 -1.46 9.24
CA LEU A 78 6.98 -0.20 8.51
C LEU A 78 5.74 -0.27 7.63
N LEU A 79 5.52 -1.40 6.96
CA LEU A 79 4.35 -1.62 6.12
C LEU A 79 3.05 -1.56 6.92
N SER A 80 3.05 -2.14 8.12
CA SER A 80 1.92 -2.14 9.06
C SER A 80 1.71 -0.77 9.69
N LEU A 81 2.80 -0.05 9.96
CA LEU A 81 2.75 1.31 10.49
C LEU A 81 2.11 2.23 9.45
N LEU A 82 2.61 2.20 8.21
CA LEU A 82 2.11 3.03 7.13
C LEU A 82 0.73 2.61 6.62
N GLY A 83 0.42 1.32 6.54
CA GLY A 83 -0.84 0.84 5.96
C GLY A 83 -1.98 0.66 6.94
N GLY A 84 -1.65 0.23 8.16
CA GLY A 84 -2.63 -0.04 9.21
C GLY A 84 -2.72 1.12 10.17
N SER A 85 -1.76 1.21 11.09
CA SER A 85 -1.89 2.07 12.27
C SER A 85 -1.90 3.57 11.91
N LEU A 86 -0.81 4.10 11.35
CA LEU A 86 -0.63 5.54 11.18
C LEU A 86 -1.69 6.13 10.24
N THR A 87 -1.92 5.47 9.09
CA THR A 87 -2.88 5.92 8.10
C THR A 87 -4.29 6.00 8.65
N LEU A 88 -4.78 4.94 9.30
CA LEU A 88 -6.16 4.94 9.81
C LEU A 88 -6.33 5.88 11.00
N ASN A 89 -5.34 5.94 11.90
CA ASN A 89 -5.40 6.86 13.03
C ASN A 89 -5.34 8.33 12.60
N MET A 90 -4.51 8.68 11.60
CA MET A 90 -4.51 10.02 11.01
C MET A 90 -5.81 10.32 10.27
N TYR A 91 -6.35 9.35 9.53
CA TYR A 91 -7.62 9.48 8.82
C TYR A 91 -8.76 9.81 9.80
N PHE A 92 -8.96 8.99 10.85
CA PHE A 92 -10.00 9.24 11.84
C PHE A 92 -9.75 10.50 12.67
N SER A 93 -8.49 10.83 12.95
CA SER A 93 -8.17 12.08 13.63
C SER A 93 -8.44 13.30 12.75
N SER A 94 -8.25 13.20 11.43
CA SER A 94 -8.55 14.29 10.50
C SER A 94 -10.05 14.60 10.45
N LEU A 95 -10.90 13.58 10.55
CA LEU A 95 -12.36 13.73 10.60
C LEU A 95 -12.85 14.50 11.82
N LYS A 96 -12.08 14.57 12.90
CA LYS A 96 -12.41 15.40 14.07
C LYS A 96 -12.26 16.90 13.81
N TYR A 97 -11.47 17.26 12.81
CA TYR A 97 -11.07 18.63 12.51
C TYR A 97 -11.51 19.11 11.13
N THR A 98 -12.02 18.22 10.29
CA THR A 98 -12.44 18.49 8.91
C THR A 98 -13.73 17.75 8.60
N SER A 99 -14.35 18.04 7.46
CA SER A 99 -15.56 17.35 7.04
C SER A 99 -15.27 15.97 6.45
N PRO A 100 -16.18 15.00 6.61
CA PRO A 100 -16.11 13.71 5.91
C PRO A 100 -15.92 13.87 4.40
N THR A 101 -16.62 14.81 3.78
CA THR A 101 -16.52 15.11 2.33
C THR A 101 -15.11 15.54 1.91
N PHE A 102 -14.44 16.35 2.74
CA PHE A 102 -13.07 16.76 2.48
C PHE A 102 -12.13 15.55 2.54
N VAL A 103 -12.21 14.74 3.60
CA VAL A 103 -11.34 13.58 3.80
C VAL A 103 -11.57 12.51 2.72
N THR A 104 -12.82 12.25 2.31
CA THR A 104 -13.10 11.33 1.19
C THR A 104 -12.56 11.85 -0.13
N SER A 105 -12.63 13.16 -0.37
CA SER A 105 -12.02 13.79 -1.54
C SER A 105 -10.49 13.64 -1.54
N MET A 106 -9.86 13.78 -0.37
CA MET A 106 -8.42 13.55 -0.21
C MET A 106 -8.03 12.08 -0.40
N ALA A 107 -8.81 11.13 0.12
CA ALA A 107 -8.53 9.69 -0.01
C ALA A 107 -8.48 9.22 -1.47
N ASN A 108 -9.22 9.89 -2.34
CA ASN A 108 -9.17 9.65 -3.78
C ASN A 108 -7.88 10.17 -4.45
N ALA A 109 -7.20 11.14 -3.85
CA ALA A 109 -5.87 11.58 -4.29
C ALA A 109 -4.80 10.49 -4.12
N VAL A 110 -5.07 9.44 -3.33
CA VAL A 110 -4.16 8.29 -3.14
C VAL A 110 -3.79 7.66 -4.50
N ALA A 111 -4.72 7.57 -5.46
CA ALA A 111 -4.43 7.04 -6.78
C ALA A 111 -3.36 7.87 -7.51
N SER A 112 -3.56 9.20 -7.54
CA SER A 112 -2.64 10.16 -8.17
C SER A 112 -1.28 10.21 -7.46
N ILE A 113 -1.28 10.29 -6.12
CA ILE A 113 -0.06 10.29 -5.31
C ILE A 113 0.73 8.99 -5.55
N THR A 114 0.06 7.84 -5.56
CA THR A 114 0.70 6.54 -5.84
C THR A 114 1.31 6.50 -7.23
N PHE A 115 0.62 7.03 -8.25
CA PHE A 115 1.15 7.11 -9.61
C PHE A 115 2.42 7.97 -9.69
N VAL A 116 2.42 9.15 -9.05
CA VAL A 116 3.60 10.03 -8.97
C VAL A 116 4.76 9.32 -8.29
N ILE A 117 4.52 8.69 -7.13
CA ILE A 117 5.55 7.93 -6.40
C ILE A 117 6.07 6.77 -7.27
N ALA A 118 5.20 6.06 -7.98
CA ALA A 118 5.59 4.95 -8.87
C ALA A 118 6.49 5.41 -10.02
N ILE A 119 6.26 6.60 -10.59
CA ILE A 119 7.14 7.20 -11.61
C ILE A 119 8.50 7.56 -10.99
N VAL A 120 8.51 8.24 -9.84
CA VAL A 120 9.74 8.63 -9.13
C VAL A 120 10.60 7.42 -8.79
N LEU A 121 9.96 6.31 -8.38
CA LEU A 121 10.63 5.05 -8.07
C LEU A 121 10.94 4.19 -9.31
N ARG A 122 10.62 4.67 -10.52
CA ARG A 122 10.75 3.95 -11.80
C ARG A 122 10.06 2.58 -11.81
N MET A 123 8.98 2.44 -11.04
CA MET A 123 8.11 1.26 -11.06
C MET A 123 7.14 1.30 -12.23
N GLU A 124 6.81 2.50 -12.71
CA GLU A 124 5.97 2.73 -13.88
C GLU A 124 6.75 3.58 -14.88
N THR A 125 6.89 3.10 -16.12
CA THR A 125 7.51 3.86 -17.22
C THR A 125 6.42 4.58 -18.00
N VAL A 126 6.44 5.91 -17.97
CA VAL A 126 5.51 6.76 -18.73
C VAL A 126 6.29 7.40 -19.86
N ASP A 127 6.01 6.96 -21.09
CA ASP A 127 6.46 7.67 -22.27
C ASP A 127 5.38 8.66 -22.69
N VAL A 128 5.54 9.93 -22.31
CA VAL A 128 4.59 11.02 -22.62
C VAL A 128 4.49 11.32 -24.11
N ARG A 129 5.44 10.84 -24.93
CA ARG A 129 5.36 10.93 -26.40
C ARG A 129 4.49 9.83 -26.99
N SER A 130 4.24 8.76 -26.24
CA SER A 130 3.34 7.69 -26.65
C SER A 130 1.89 8.01 -26.25
N LEU A 131 0.93 7.64 -27.12
CA LEU A 131 -0.50 7.77 -26.83
C LEU A 131 -0.91 7.06 -25.52
N ARG A 132 -0.18 5.99 -25.16
CA ARG A 132 -0.39 5.19 -23.94
C ARG A 132 0.04 5.94 -22.68
N GLY A 133 1.24 6.52 -22.70
CA GLY A 133 1.71 7.33 -21.57
C GLY A 133 0.84 8.57 -21.38
N LEU A 134 0.42 9.21 -22.48
CA LEU A 134 -0.52 10.32 -22.43
C LEU A 134 -1.88 9.90 -21.85
N ALA A 135 -2.44 8.76 -22.26
CA ALA A 135 -3.70 8.24 -21.71
C ALA A 135 -3.64 7.97 -20.21
N LYS A 136 -2.51 7.50 -19.68
CA LYS A 136 -2.31 7.29 -18.23
C LYS A 136 -2.31 8.60 -17.45
N VAL A 137 -1.57 9.60 -17.94
CA VAL A 137 -1.47 10.91 -17.29
C VAL A 137 -2.81 11.64 -17.37
N ALA A 138 -3.42 11.69 -18.56
CA ALA A 138 -4.71 12.31 -18.78
C ALA A 138 -5.82 11.62 -17.96
N GLY A 139 -5.87 10.29 -17.95
CA GLY A 139 -6.83 9.56 -17.14
C GLY A 139 -6.68 9.79 -15.63
N THR A 140 -5.44 9.94 -15.14
CA THR A 140 -5.18 10.30 -13.73
C THR A 140 -5.69 11.71 -13.43
N ALA A 141 -5.40 12.67 -14.31
CA ALA A 141 -5.83 14.06 -14.16
C ALA A 141 -7.37 14.20 -14.20
N VAL A 142 -8.02 13.53 -15.16
CA VAL A 142 -9.48 13.53 -15.32
C VAL A 142 -10.16 12.86 -14.11
N SER A 143 -9.63 11.72 -13.63
CA SER A 143 -10.19 11.06 -12.44
C SER A 143 -10.01 11.92 -11.17
N PHE A 144 -8.87 12.60 -11.03
CA PHE A 144 -8.64 13.51 -9.91
C PHE A 144 -9.60 14.71 -9.97
N ALA A 145 -9.74 15.34 -11.13
CA ALA A 145 -10.69 16.43 -11.35
C ALA A 145 -12.13 15.99 -11.05
N GLY A 146 -12.54 14.80 -11.52
CA GLY A 146 -13.87 14.25 -11.26
C GLY A 146 -14.18 14.12 -9.77
N VAL A 147 -13.24 13.57 -9.01
CA VAL A 147 -13.36 13.49 -7.54
C VAL A 147 -13.47 14.88 -6.91
N THR A 148 -12.60 15.80 -7.31
CA THR A 148 -12.63 17.17 -6.79
C THR A 148 -13.99 17.82 -7.07
N THR A 149 -14.60 17.54 -8.22
CA THR A 149 -15.97 17.96 -8.53
C THR A 149 -17.00 17.34 -7.57
N ILE A 150 -16.91 16.03 -7.25
CA ILE A 150 -17.82 15.40 -6.26
C ILE A 150 -17.74 16.11 -4.90
N GLY A 151 -16.54 16.48 -4.45
CA GLY A 151 -16.31 17.08 -3.14
C GLY A 151 -16.62 18.57 -3.03
N LEU A 152 -16.24 19.35 -4.04
CA LEU A 152 -16.33 20.82 -4.00
C LEU A 152 -17.56 21.39 -4.71
N TYR A 153 -18.12 20.64 -5.67
CA TYR A 153 -19.29 21.08 -6.41
C TYR A 153 -20.51 20.25 -5.99
N LYS A 154 -21.43 20.85 -5.23
CA LYS A 154 -22.72 20.25 -4.91
C LYS A 154 -23.65 20.39 -6.12
N GLY A 155 -23.95 21.61 -6.54
CA GLY A 155 -24.93 21.88 -7.61
C GLY A 155 -26.37 21.65 -7.16
N GLY A 156 -27.32 21.66 -8.11
CA GLY A 156 -28.74 21.40 -7.83
C GLY A 156 -29.00 19.95 -7.42
N ALA A 157 -30.05 19.72 -6.63
CA ALA A 157 -30.51 18.37 -6.32
C ALA A 157 -31.16 17.75 -7.57
N VAL A 158 -30.71 16.56 -7.96
CA VAL A 158 -31.34 15.79 -9.04
C VAL A 158 -32.73 15.36 -8.58
N LYS A 159 -33.73 15.39 -9.48
CA LYS A 159 -35.09 14.93 -9.18
C LYS A 159 -35.04 13.51 -8.60
N ARG A 160 -35.77 13.26 -7.50
CA ARG A 160 -35.84 11.92 -6.89
C ARG A 160 -36.46 10.95 -7.90
N LEU A 161 -35.65 10.02 -8.40
CA LEU A 161 -36.08 8.93 -9.27
C LEU A 161 -36.59 7.73 -8.45
N TRP A 162 -36.28 7.66 -7.15
CA TRP A 162 -36.61 6.53 -6.27
C TRP A 162 -37.29 6.98 -4.97
N LYS A 163 -38.33 6.25 -4.53
CA LYS A 163 -39.03 6.44 -3.25
C LYS A 163 -38.39 5.55 -2.17
N ALA A 164 -37.21 5.90 -1.68
CA ALA A 164 -36.62 5.25 -0.50
C ALA A 164 -37.28 5.77 0.79
N PRO A 165 -37.32 4.96 1.88
CA PRO A 165 -37.74 5.43 3.19
C PRO A 165 -36.83 6.57 3.63
N ALA A 166 -37.40 7.72 3.98
CA ALA A 166 -36.63 8.89 4.37
C ALA A 166 -36.05 8.70 5.77
N VAL A 167 -34.80 8.21 5.87
CA VAL A 167 -34.01 8.31 7.09
C VAL A 167 -33.10 9.53 6.93
N HIS A 168 -33.41 10.62 7.64
CA HIS A 168 -32.54 11.81 7.65
C HIS A 168 -31.34 11.54 8.55
N ILE A 169 -30.16 11.33 7.96
CA ILE A 169 -28.90 11.50 8.67
C ILE A 169 -28.64 13.01 8.75
N LEU A 170 -28.81 13.58 9.95
CA LEU A 170 -28.60 14.99 10.22
C LEU A 170 -27.11 15.32 10.05
N HIS A 171 -26.74 15.96 8.94
CA HIS A 171 -25.45 16.65 8.83
C HIS A 171 -25.55 17.98 9.60
N GLY A 172 -25.13 17.96 10.87
CA GLY A 172 -25.01 19.16 11.69
C GLY A 172 -23.88 20.07 11.17
N SER A 173 -24.25 21.24 10.66
CA SER A 173 -23.32 22.34 10.37
C SER A 173 -23.85 23.57 11.09
N SER A 174 -23.07 24.19 11.98
CA SER A 174 -23.04 25.65 12.23
C SER A 174 -21.91 26.01 13.21
N ASP A 175 -21.17 27.06 12.83
CA ASP A 175 -20.43 28.04 13.63
C ASP A 175 -19.21 27.64 14.48
N VAL A 176 -18.00 28.09 14.08
CA VAL A 176 -17.06 28.98 14.83
C VAL A 176 -15.89 29.37 13.90
N ALA A 177 -15.91 30.55 13.27
CA ALA A 177 -15.02 30.88 12.15
C ALA A 177 -13.56 31.32 12.49
N ALA A 178 -13.20 31.59 13.74
CA ALA A 178 -11.84 32.11 14.07
C ALA A 178 -10.91 31.10 14.80
N VAL A 179 -11.48 30.17 15.59
CA VAL A 179 -10.75 29.01 16.17
C VAL A 179 -10.71 27.82 15.17
N ALA A 180 -11.49 27.92 14.09
CA ALA A 180 -11.56 26.93 13.03
C ALA A 180 -10.31 26.87 12.12
N HIS A 181 -9.55 27.96 11.94
CA HIS A 181 -8.47 27.94 10.94
C HIS A 181 -7.29 27.04 11.36
N GLU A 182 -6.79 27.14 12.61
CA GLU A 182 -5.70 26.25 13.07
C GLU A 182 -6.14 24.78 13.15
N SER A 183 -7.35 24.53 13.67
CA SER A 183 -7.89 23.18 13.79
C SER A 183 -8.12 22.54 12.41
N TRP A 184 -8.68 23.29 11.46
CA TRP A 184 -8.89 22.83 10.09
C TRP A 184 -7.58 22.60 9.32
N VAL A 185 -6.56 23.45 9.51
CA VAL A 185 -5.21 23.25 8.94
C VAL A 185 -4.59 21.96 9.48
N LYS A 186 -4.66 21.73 10.79
CA LYS A 186 -4.18 20.50 11.43
C LYS A 186 -4.87 19.26 10.84
N GLY A 187 -6.20 19.31 10.68
CA GLY A 187 -6.96 18.23 10.06
C GLY A 187 -6.59 17.99 8.58
N SER A 188 -6.36 19.07 7.83
CA SER A 188 -5.94 18.99 6.43
C SER A 188 -4.55 18.37 6.27
N ILE A 189 -3.60 18.75 7.12
CA ILE A 189 -2.25 18.15 7.15
C ILE A 189 -2.34 16.67 7.49
N LEU A 190 -3.15 16.28 8.49
CA LEU A 190 -3.39 14.88 8.84
C LEU A 190 -4.00 14.09 7.69
N ALA A 191 -4.98 14.66 6.97
CA ALA A 191 -5.59 14.03 5.81
C ALA A 191 -4.57 13.79 4.68
N VAL A 192 -3.78 14.81 4.32
CA VAL A 192 -2.70 14.68 3.32
C VAL A 192 -1.67 13.63 3.74
N ALA A 193 -1.21 13.68 5.00
CA ALA A 193 -0.26 12.73 5.55
C ALA A 193 -0.79 11.29 5.49
N SER A 194 -2.08 11.07 5.81
CA SER A 194 -2.72 9.76 5.68
C SER A 194 -2.74 9.26 4.24
N CYS A 195 -3.02 10.13 3.26
CA CYS A 195 -3.04 9.76 1.85
C CYS A 195 -1.64 9.37 1.33
N ILE A 196 -0.61 10.09 1.76
CA ILE A 196 0.79 9.78 1.45
C ILE A 196 1.18 8.43 2.07
N CYS A 197 0.86 8.22 3.35
CA CYS A 197 1.14 6.95 4.04
C CYS A 197 0.44 5.77 3.36
N TRP A 198 -0.83 5.94 2.96
CA TRP A 198 -1.58 4.92 2.23
C TRP A 198 -0.93 4.61 0.87
N SER A 199 -0.54 5.64 0.12
CA SER A 199 0.12 5.50 -1.17
C SER A 199 1.46 4.76 -1.04
N LEU A 200 2.28 5.14 -0.05
CA LEU A 200 3.54 4.47 0.27
C LEU A 200 3.31 3.01 0.68
N CYS A 201 2.24 2.71 1.42
CA CYS A 201 1.89 1.34 1.78
C CYS A 201 1.66 0.49 0.52
N PHE A 202 0.86 0.94 -0.45
CA PHE A 202 0.63 0.17 -1.68
C PHE A 202 1.93 -0.10 -2.46
N ILE A 203 2.82 0.89 -2.53
CA ILE A 203 4.14 0.74 -3.16
C ILE A 203 4.99 -0.30 -2.41
N LEU A 204 5.07 -0.20 -1.08
CA LEU A 204 5.83 -1.12 -0.25
C LEU A 204 5.24 -2.54 -0.28
N GLN A 205 3.91 -2.68 -0.30
CA GLN A 205 3.26 -3.98 -0.49
C GLN A 205 3.76 -4.69 -1.75
N ALA A 206 3.99 -3.94 -2.84
CA ALA A 206 4.47 -4.49 -4.11
C ALA A 206 5.91 -5.03 -4.03
N SER A 207 6.76 -4.43 -3.20
CA SER A 207 8.11 -4.96 -2.93
C SER A 207 8.09 -6.10 -1.91
N SER A 208 7.29 -5.97 -0.85
CA SER A 208 7.21 -6.95 0.23
C SER A 208 6.68 -8.28 -0.27
N ILE A 209 5.66 -8.29 -1.15
CA ILE A 209 5.10 -9.52 -1.71
C ILE A 209 6.07 -10.29 -2.62
N LYS A 210 7.13 -9.63 -3.12
CA LYS A 210 8.22 -10.30 -3.87
C LYS A 210 9.19 -11.00 -2.92
N ARG A 211 9.47 -10.41 -1.76
CA ARG A 211 10.40 -10.96 -0.74
C ARG A 211 9.72 -11.99 0.16
N TYR A 212 8.42 -11.83 0.39
CA TYR A 212 7.59 -12.68 1.22
C TYR A 212 6.37 -13.15 0.40
N PRO A 213 6.51 -14.22 -0.41
CA PRO A 213 5.52 -14.62 -1.40
C PRO A 213 4.24 -15.26 -0.83
N ALA A 214 4.19 -15.48 0.50
CA ALA A 214 3.08 -16.05 1.25
C ALA A 214 2.09 -14.94 1.67
N LYS A 215 0.97 -14.83 0.96
CA LYS A 215 0.01 -13.71 1.06
C LYS A 215 -0.77 -13.74 2.37
N LEU A 216 -1.28 -14.91 2.76
CA LEU A 216 -2.06 -15.06 4.00
C LEU A 216 -1.19 -14.76 5.21
N SER A 217 0.03 -15.29 5.20
CA SER A 217 1.03 -15.08 6.24
C SER A 217 1.48 -13.61 6.29
N LEU A 218 1.68 -12.96 5.14
CA LEU A 218 2.03 -11.54 5.10
C LEU A 218 0.90 -10.68 5.66
N THR A 219 -0.34 -10.92 5.26
CA THR A 219 -1.52 -10.23 5.81
C THR A 219 -1.65 -10.48 7.31
N ALA A 220 -1.50 -11.72 7.79
CA ALA A 220 -1.55 -12.04 9.23
C ALA A 220 -0.48 -11.27 10.02
N TRP A 221 0.77 -11.24 9.53
CA TRP A 221 1.84 -10.45 10.13
C TRP A 221 1.55 -8.95 10.12
N MET A 222 1.08 -8.42 8.99
CA MET A 222 0.73 -7.01 8.86
C MET A 222 -0.39 -6.62 9.83
N SER A 223 -1.42 -7.45 9.93
CA SER A 223 -2.55 -7.23 10.82
C SER A 223 -2.17 -7.37 12.29
N MET A 224 -1.31 -8.34 12.64
CA MET A 224 -0.84 -8.50 14.01
C MET A 224 -0.01 -7.30 14.46
N VAL A 225 0.99 -6.91 13.66
CA VAL A 225 1.85 -5.77 13.98
C VAL A 225 1.07 -4.46 13.94
N GLY A 226 0.21 -4.26 12.95
CA GLY A 226 -0.66 -3.09 12.86
C GLY A 226 -1.66 -3.00 14.00
N GLY A 227 -2.20 -4.13 14.46
CA GLY A 227 -3.07 -4.23 15.63
C GLY A 227 -2.33 -3.83 16.91
N MET A 228 -1.12 -4.36 17.14
CA MET A 228 -0.29 -3.96 18.29
C MET A 228 0.08 -2.47 18.26
N GLN A 229 0.51 -1.95 17.11
CA GLN A 229 0.83 -0.52 16.95
C GLN A 229 -0.40 0.36 17.20
N SER A 230 -1.58 -0.07 16.71
CA SER A 230 -2.84 0.64 16.92
C SER A 230 -3.29 0.54 18.38
N ALA A 231 -3.09 -0.60 19.04
CA ALA A 231 -3.42 -0.78 20.46
C ALA A 231 -2.62 0.18 21.34
N VAL A 232 -1.31 0.27 21.10
CA VAL A 232 -0.44 1.22 21.80
C VAL A 232 -0.93 2.65 21.61
N PHE A 233 -1.22 3.05 20.36
CA PHE A 233 -1.75 4.38 20.07
C PHE A 233 -3.13 4.63 20.71
N ALA A 234 -4.04 3.66 20.64
CA ALA A 234 -5.36 3.74 21.22
C ALA A 234 -5.30 3.84 22.74
N ALA A 235 -4.39 3.14 23.41
CA ALA A 235 -4.20 3.24 24.86
C ALA A 235 -3.71 4.63 25.30
N PHE A 236 -2.94 5.32 24.45
CA PHE A 236 -2.56 6.72 24.71
C PHE A 236 -3.71 7.70 24.49
N MET A 237 -4.54 7.49 23.46
CA MET A 237 -5.63 8.40 23.09
C MET A 237 -6.92 8.17 23.89
N GLN A 238 -7.19 6.93 24.30
CA GLN A 238 -8.38 6.50 25.01
C GLN A 238 -7.98 5.71 26.25
N ARG A 239 -7.91 6.41 27.39
CA ARG A 239 -7.51 5.83 28.68
C ARG A 239 -8.67 5.16 29.43
N ASP A 240 -9.90 5.48 29.07
CA ASP A 240 -11.09 4.90 29.71
C ASP A 240 -11.24 3.44 29.29
N MET A 241 -11.25 2.54 30.28
CA MET A 241 -11.37 1.10 30.06
C MET A 241 -12.72 0.70 29.49
N ASP A 242 -13.77 1.49 29.76
CA ASP A 242 -15.12 1.23 29.25
C ASP A 242 -15.19 1.29 27.73
N ALA A 243 -14.36 2.13 27.09
CA ALA A 243 -14.29 2.21 25.63
C ALA A 243 -13.69 0.94 24.99
N TRP A 244 -12.97 0.12 25.76
CA TRP A 244 -12.42 -1.18 25.34
C TRP A 244 -13.41 -2.33 25.53
N LEU A 245 -14.47 -2.13 26.32
CA LEU A 245 -15.52 -3.11 26.53
C LEU A 245 -16.50 -3.08 25.35
N ILE A 246 -16.22 -3.91 24.34
CA ILE A 246 -17.13 -4.09 23.21
C ILE A 246 -18.19 -5.13 23.58
N GLY A 247 -19.41 -4.65 23.83
CA GLY A 247 -20.58 -5.51 24.02
C GLY A 247 -20.98 -6.28 22.75
N PHE A 248 -21.68 -7.40 22.93
CA PHE A 248 -22.26 -8.16 21.84
C PHE A 248 -23.42 -7.36 21.20
N GLY A 249 -23.35 -7.11 19.90
CA GLY A 249 -24.30 -6.24 19.20
C GLY A 249 -23.74 -5.67 17.91
N LEU A 250 -24.27 -4.53 17.45
CA LEU A 250 -23.85 -3.89 16.20
C LEU A 250 -22.33 -3.62 16.17
N ASN A 251 -21.76 -3.15 17.27
CA ASN A 251 -20.33 -2.82 17.38
C ASN A 251 -19.45 -4.06 17.19
N PHE A 252 -19.83 -5.19 17.80
CA PHE A 252 -19.15 -6.46 17.61
C PHE A 252 -19.23 -6.94 16.14
N TRP A 253 -20.43 -6.96 15.55
CA TRP A 253 -20.61 -7.40 14.17
C TRP A 253 -19.93 -6.48 13.15
N CYS A 254 -19.87 -5.17 13.42
CA CYS A 254 -19.08 -4.22 12.66
C CYS A 254 -17.60 -4.62 12.65
N ILE A 255 -17.00 -4.89 13.82
CA ILE A 255 -15.60 -5.31 13.93
C ILE A 255 -15.35 -6.65 13.23
N VAL A 256 -16.25 -7.62 13.37
CA VAL A 256 -16.14 -8.93 12.70
C VAL A 256 -16.18 -8.77 11.18
N TYR A 257 -17.17 -8.06 10.64
CA TYR A 257 -17.32 -7.82 9.21
C TYR A 257 -16.09 -7.10 8.65
N THR A 258 -15.74 -5.96 9.23
CA THR A 258 -14.64 -5.11 8.75
C THR A 258 -13.27 -5.76 8.93
N GLY A 259 -13.07 -6.56 9.99
CA GLY A 259 -11.88 -7.36 10.19
C GLY A 259 -11.71 -8.43 9.11
N ILE A 260 -12.72 -9.28 8.92
CA ILE A 260 -12.64 -10.42 8.01
C ILE A 260 -12.70 -9.97 6.55
N ALA A 261 -13.73 -9.20 6.18
CA ALA A 261 -13.94 -8.79 4.79
C ALA A 261 -12.93 -7.71 4.36
N CYS A 262 -12.77 -6.64 5.15
CA CYS A 262 -12.02 -5.46 4.71
C CYS A 262 -10.55 -5.40 5.14
N ASN A 263 -10.14 -6.15 6.16
CA ASN A 263 -8.73 -6.27 6.54
C ASN A 263 -8.12 -7.62 6.16
N GLY A 264 -8.95 -8.65 5.95
CA GLY A 264 -8.52 -9.97 5.52
C GLY A 264 -8.65 -10.14 4.03
N LEU A 265 -9.88 -10.38 3.57
CA LEU A 265 -10.17 -10.73 2.18
C LEU A 265 -9.70 -9.66 1.19
N THR A 266 -10.07 -8.39 1.39
CA THR A 266 -9.69 -7.30 0.48
C THR A 266 -8.17 -7.08 0.47
N VAL A 267 -7.47 -7.19 1.60
CA VAL A 267 -6.01 -7.01 1.65
C VAL A 267 -5.30 -8.15 0.92
N ILE A 268 -5.78 -9.39 1.06
CA ILE A 268 -5.26 -10.53 0.30
C ILE A 268 -5.50 -10.33 -1.21
N ILE A 269 -6.69 -9.86 -1.59
CA ILE A 269 -7.01 -9.49 -2.98
C ILE A 269 -6.07 -8.39 -3.48
N GLN A 270 -5.86 -7.33 -2.69
CA GLN A 270 -4.96 -6.23 -3.02
C GLN A 270 -3.52 -6.73 -3.21
N LEU A 271 -3.00 -7.56 -2.31
CA LEU A 271 -1.67 -8.17 -2.44
C LEU A 271 -1.57 -9.05 -3.70
N TRP A 272 -2.62 -9.78 -4.03
CA TRP A 272 -2.67 -10.61 -5.23
C TRP A 272 -2.67 -9.76 -6.51
N CYS A 273 -3.51 -8.72 -6.58
CA CYS A 273 -3.58 -7.79 -7.69
C CYS A 273 -2.31 -6.95 -7.83
N ASN A 274 -1.73 -6.50 -6.71
CA ASN A 274 -0.49 -5.74 -6.67
C ASN A 274 0.69 -6.57 -7.19
N LYS A 275 0.77 -7.86 -6.83
CA LYS A 275 1.76 -8.79 -7.39
C LYS A 275 1.59 -8.98 -8.91
N LYS A 276 0.36 -8.98 -9.41
CA LYS A 276 0.03 -9.27 -10.82
C LYS A 276 0.17 -8.06 -11.73
N LYS A 277 -0.49 -6.94 -11.39
CA LYS A 277 -0.59 -5.73 -12.24
C LYS A 277 0.16 -4.52 -11.67
N GLY A 278 0.73 -4.63 -10.47
CA GLY A 278 1.46 -3.56 -9.79
C GLY A 278 0.59 -2.65 -8.92
N PRO A 279 1.22 -1.73 -8.16
CA PRO A 279 0.54 -0.95 -7.14
C PRO A 279 -0.40 0.10 -7.71
N VAL A 280 -0.03 0.72 -8.85
CA VAL A 280 -0.87 1.71 -9.51
C VAL A 280 -2.21 1.09 -9.91
N PHE A 281 -2.23 -0.17 -10.38
CA PHE A 281 -3.48 -0.86 -10.73
C PHE A 281 -4.45 -0.93 -9.56
N VAL A 282 -3.95 -1.26 -8.38
CA VAL A 282 -4.78 -1.39 -7.19
C VAL A 282 -5.36 -0.04 -6.79
N THR A 283 -4.55 1.03 -6.81
CA THR A 283 -4.97 2.36 -6.35
C THR A 283 -5.92 3.07 -7.30
N MET A 284 -5.92 2.72 -8.59
CA MET A 284 -6.93 3.21 -9.56
C MET A 284 -8.37 2.86 -9.15
N PHE A 285 -8.59 1.84 -8.33
CA PHE A 285 -9.95 1.51 -7.89
C PHE A 285 -10.42 2.34 -6.70
N ASN A 286 -9.57 3.17 -6.08
CA ASN A 286 -10.00 3.99 -4.94
C ASN A 286 -11.10 5.00 -5.30
N PRO A 287 -11.05 5.73 -6.43
CA PRO A 287 -12.16 6.59 -6.84
C PRO A 287 -13.48 5.84 -7.06
N LEU A 288 -13.43 4.55 -7.45
CA LEU A 288 -14.64 3.72 -7.61
C LEU A 288 -15.37 3.54 -6.27
N LEU A 289 -14.65 3.43 -5.15
CA LEU A 289 -15.26 3.39 -3.81
C LEU A 289 -16.17 4.59 -3.58
N THR A 290 -15.72 5.80 -3.91
CA THR A 290 -16.48 7.03 -3.72
C THR A 290 -17.76 7.05 -4.54
N VAL A 291 -17.69 6.59 -5.80
CA VAL A 291 -18.87 6.48 -6.66
C VAL A 291 -19.85 5.44 -6.10
N MET A 292 -19.36 4.28 -5.67
CA MET A 292 -20.19 3.22 -5.09
C MET A 292 -20.87 3.66 -3.78
N VAL A 293 -20.18 4.41 -2.93
CA VAL A 293 -20.75 4.98 -1.70
C VAL A 293 -21.88 5.95 -2.04
N ALA A 294 -21.65 6.90 -2.96
CA ALA A 294 -22.68 7.85 -3.36
C ALA A 294 -23.93 7.17 -3.95
N VAL A 295 -23.74 6.12 -4.76
CA VAL A 295 -24.84 5.33 -5.34
C VAL A 295 -25.61 4.57 -4.26
N LEU A 296 -24.92 3.86 -3.35
CA LEU A 296 -25.59 3.13 -2.27
C LEU A 296 -26.30 4.08 -1.29
N ALA A 297 -25.72 5.24 -0.98
CA ALA A 297 -26.33 6.27 -0.14
C ALA A 297 -27.67 6.74 -0.74
N TYR A 298 -27.71 6.96 -2.04
CA TYR A 298 -28.94 7.32 -2.76
C TYR A 298 -30.02 6.24 -2.66
N PHE A 299 -29.68 4.98 -2.94
CA PHE A 299 -30.67 3.90 -3.00
C PHE A 299 -31.12 3.40 -1.63
N ILE A 300 -30.20 3.28 -0.67
CA ILE A 300 -30.46 2.68 0.65
C ILE A 300 -31.01 3.74 1.62
N PHE A 301 -30.38 4.92 1.68
CA PHE A 301 -30.71 5.95 2.66
C PHE A 301 -31.63 7.05 2.10
N GLY A 302 -31.88 7.04 0.79
CA GLY A 302 -32.74 8.03 0.14
C GLY A 302 -32.14 9.43 0.12
N GLU A 303 -30.82 9.53 0.23
CA GLU A 303 -30.12 10.81 0.15
C GLU A 303 -30.34 11.48 -1.20
N LYS A 304 -30.31 12.81 -1.24
CA LYS A 304 -30.44 13.54 -2.49
C LYS A 304 -29.12 13.45 -3.25
N LEU A 305 -29.13 12.86 -4.44
CA LEU A 305 -28.02 12.98 -5.39
C LEU A 305 -27.95 14.42 -5.90
N TYR A 306 -26.76 14.99 -5.83
CA TYR A 306 -26.50 16.31 -6.36
C TYR A 306 -25.83 16.21 -7.74
N VAL A 307 -26.06 17.21 -8.59
CA VAL A 307 -25.53 17.25 -9.96
C VAL A 307 -24.01 17.08 -9.99
N GLY A 308 -23.29 17.67 -9.04
CA GLY A 308 -21.83 17.54 -8.99
C GLY A 308 -21.32 16.15 -8.63
N SER A 309 -22.08 15.38 -7.84
CA SER A 309 -21.77 13.96 -7.61
C SER A 309 -21.95 13.13 -8.89
N VAL A 310 -22.95 13.45 -9.72
CA VAL A 310 -23.19 12.77 -11.00
C VAL A 310 -22.09 13.10 -12.01
N ILE A 311 -21.82 14.39 -12.24
CA ILE A 311 -20.78 14.85 -13.17
C ILE A 311 -19.41 14.32 -12.74
N GLY A 312 -19.09 14.47 -11.46
CA GLY A 312 -17.83 13.99 -10.92
C GLY A 312 -17.68 12.47 -11.02
N GLY A 313 -18.75 11.71 -10.78
CA GLY A 313 -18.77 10.26 -10.97
C GLY A 313 -18.50 9.83 -12.42
N VAL A 314 -19.11 10.51 -13.39
CA VAL A 314 -18.86 10.27 -14.82
C VAL A 314 -17.40 10.56 -15.18
N LEU A 315 -16.85 11.68 -14.71
CA LEU A 315 -15.44 12.02 -14.93
C LEU A 315 -14.50 10.98 -14.31
N VAL A 316 -14.81 10.46 -13.13
CA VAL A 316 -14.05 9.37 -12.51
C VAL A 316 -14.05 8.13 -13.38
N ILE A 317 -15.22 7.67 -13.84
CA ILE A 317 -15.34 6.47 -14.68
C ILE A 317 -14.54 6.64 -15.99
N LEU A 318 -14.67 7.80 -16.64
CA LEU A 318 -13.93 8.12 -17.86
C LEU A 318 -12.42 8.16 -17.63
N GLY A 319 -11.96 8.80 -16.55
CA GLY A 319 -10.54 8.88 -16.19
C GLY A 319 -9.94 7.51 -15.90
N LEU A 320 -10.64 6.69 -15.12
CA LEU A 320 -10.23 5.31 -14.83
C LEU A 320 -10.19 4.45 -16.08
N TYR A 321 -11.16 4.59 -16.98
CA TYR A 321 -11.19 3.87 -18.25
C TYR A 321 -9.98 4.22 -19.13
N MET A 322 -9.70 5.51 -19.35
CA MET A 322 -8.54 5.95 -20.15
C MET A 322 -7.23 5.41 -19.58
N LEU A 323 -7.09 5.45 -18.25
CA LEU A 323 -5.88 5.04 -17.56
C LEU A 323 -5.71 3.51 -17.61
N LEU A 324 -6.77 2.73 -17.36
CA LEU A 324 -6.76 1.27 -17.50
C LEU A 324 -6.48 0.84 -18.93
N TRP A 325 -7.06 1.53 -19.92
CA TRP A 325 -6.79 1.29 -21.33
C TRP A 325 -5.31 1.51 -21.68
N GLY A 326 -4.72 2.60 -21.17
CA GLY A 326 -3.29 2.87 -21.32
C GLY A 326 -2.40 1.79 -20.68
N LYS A 327 -2.86 1.13 -19.62
CA LYS A 327 -2.11 0.09 -18.92
C LYS A 327 -2.28 -1.32 -19.51
N ASP A 328 -3.47 -1.72 -19.89
CA ASP A 328 -3.70 -3.04 -20.49
C ASP A 328 -2.96 -3.18 -21.84
N ARG A 329 -2.81 -2.08 -22.59
CA ARG A 329 -1.99 -2.03 -23.81
C ARG A 329 -0.48 -2.12 -23.57
N ASP A 330 0.00 -1.83 -22.36
CA ASP A 330 1.39 -2.01 -22.00
C ASP A 330 1.74 -3.48 -21.71
N GLU A 331 0.80 -4.23 -21.16
CA GLU A 331 0.96 -5.68 -20.99
C GLU A 331 0.94 -6.39 -22.35
N GLU A 332 0.01 -6.02 -23.25
CA GLU A 332 -0.01 -6.54 -24.62
C GLU A 332 1.29 -6.24 -25.38
N TYR A 333 1.78 -5.00 -25.34
CA TYR A 333 3.02 -4.63 -26.03
C TYR A 333 4.27 -5.31 -25.49
N LYS A 334 4.33 -5.58 -24.17
CA LYS A 334 5.43 -6.35 -23.56
C LYS A 334 5.40 -7.80 -24.01
N VAL A 335 4.21 -8.42 -24.06
CA VAL A 335 4.03 -9.78 -24.55
C VAL A 335 4.40 -9.88 -26.04
N THR A 336 3.97 -8.91 -26.87
CA THR A 336 4.35 -8.89 -28.29
C THR A 336 5.87 -8.74 -28.46
N LYS A 337 6.54 -7.85 -27.70
CA LYS A 337 8.00 -7.71 -27.76
C LYS A 337 8.79 -8.90 -27.22
N GLU A 338 8.25 -9.65 -26.27
CA GLU A 338 8.86 -10.90 -25.77
C GLU A 338 8.61 -12.09 -26.71
N GLN A 339 7.57 -12.04 -27.55
CA GLN A 339 7.32 -13.03 -28.61
C GLN A 339 8.07 -12.73 -29.92
N ASP A 340 8.41 -11.46 -30.18
CA ASP A 340 9.14 -11.02 -31.39
C ASP A 340 10.70 -11.03 -31.34
N PRO A 341 11.42 -11.68 -30.40
CA PRO A 341 12.86 -11.91 -30.58
C PRO A 341 13.19 -13.17 -31.41
N GLN A 342 12.19 -13.96 -31.85
CA GLN A 342 12.44 -15.30 -32.41
C GLN A 342 11.89 -15.53 -33.83
N SER A 343 11.33 -14.52 -34.49
CA SER A 343 10.67 -14.68 -35.80
C SER A 343 11.39 -14.02 -36.98
N SER A 344 12.42 -13.19 -36.77
CA SER A 344 13.03 -12.40 -37.87
C SER A 344 14.47 -12.78 -38.24
N ASP A 345 15.01 -13.90 -37.75
CA ASP A 345 16.40 -14.31 -38.04
C ASP A 345 16.53 -15.64 -38.81
N CYS A 346 15.41 -16.27 -39.19
CA CYS A 346 15.41 -17.56 -39.90
C CYS A 346 15.18 -17.45 -41.43
N GLU A 347 15.17 -16.25 -42.00
CA GLU A 347 14.93 -16.05 -43.45
C GLU A 347 16.07 -15.31 -44.17
N LYS A 348 17.27 -15.27 -43.56
CA LYS A 348 18.48 -14.72 -44.21
C LYS A 348 19.71 -15.62 -44.19
N GLN A 349 19.57 -16.90 -43.82
CA GLN A 349 20.68 -17.85 -43.78
C GLN A 349 20.77 -18.84 -44.96
N VAL A 350 19.92 -18.75 -45.99
CA VAL A 350 19.97 -19.68 -47.14
C VAL A 350 20.80 -19.15 -48.33
N THR A 351 21.21 -17.87 -48.35
CA THR A 351 21.95 -17.30 -49.50
C THR A 351 23.32 -16.69 -49.16
N ALA A 352 24.01 -17.22 -48.16
CA ALA A 352 25.34 -16.74 -47.77
C ALA A 352 26.36 -17.85 -47.48
N SER A 353 26.24 -19.00 -48.17
CA SER A 353 27.24 -20.09 -48.08
C SER A 353 28.39 -19.98 -49.11
N ASP A 354 28.36 -19.01 -50.03
CA ASP A 354 29.32 -18.92 -51.17
C ASP A 354 30.30 -17.74 -51.09
N ALA A 355 30.66 -17.28 -49.89
CA ALA A 355 31.72 -16.28 -49.74
C ALA A 355 32.61 -16.55 -48.53
N PHE A 356 33.05 -17.80 -48.39
CA PHE A 356 34.30 -18.08 -47.68
C PHE A 356 35.45 -17.43 -48.48
N THR A 357 36.49 -16.99 -47.78
CA THR A 357 37.76 -16.45 -48.30
C THR A 357 37.77 -15.05 -48.93
N ARG A 358 37.62 -14.01 -48.10
CA ARG A 358 38.57 -12.87 -48.05
C ARG A 358 38.21 -11.91 -46.92
N LYS A 359 39.24 -11.42 -46.23
CA LYS A 359 39.25 -10.46 -45.09
C LYS A 359 39.17 -11.08 -43.68
N GLY A 360 40.19 -11.87 -43.37
CA GLY A 360 40.82 -11.72 -42.06
C GLY A 360 41.50 -10.35 -41.96
N LYS A 361 41.58 -9.83 -40.72
CA LYS A 361 42.09 -8.52 -40.30
C LYS A 361 41.11 -7.35 -40.50
N GLU A 362 40.19 -7.18 -39.55
CA GLU A 362 39.73 -5.89 -38.98
C GLU A 362 38.40 -6.06 -38.23
N GLU A 363 38.34 -6.80 -37.12
CA GLU A 363 37.26 -6.55 -36.12
C GLU A 363 37.56 -7.06 -34.70
N TYR A 364 38.83 -7.11 -34.29
CA TYR A 364 39.24 -7.47 -32.92
C TYR A 364 39.05 -6.31 -31.90
N VAL A 365 38.20 -5.31 -32.21
CA VAL A 365 38.02 -4.09 -31.39
C VAL A 365 36.54 -3.81 -31.05
N LYS A 366 35.59 -4.67 -31.45
CA LYS A 366 34.15 -4.48 -31.13
C LYS A 366 33.59 -5.38 -30.04
N ASP A 367 34.36 -6.34 -29.54
CA ASP A 367 33.87 -7.37 -28.63
C ASP A 367 33.69 -6.90 -27.16
N ASP A 368 34.22 -5.73 -26.78
CA ASP A 368 34.12 -5.21 -25.39
C ASP A 368 32.91 -4.28 -25.14
N LYS A 369 32.02 -4.12 -26.13
CA LYS A 369 30.78 -3.29 -26.00
C LYS A 369 29.47 -4.07 -26.04
N ALA A 370 29.48 -5.37 -26.35
CA ALA A 370 28.26 -6.18 -26.45
C ALA A 370 27.85 -6.83 -25.10
N GLU A 371 28.80 -7.27 -24.26
CA GLU A 371 28.50 -7.88 -22.96
C GLU A 371 27.98 -6.89 -21.89
N ARG A 372 28.16 -5.58 -22.08
CA ARG A 372 27.69 -4.56 -21.12
C ARG A 372 26.21 -4.19 -21.25
N LYS A 373 25.50 -4.68 -22.27
CA LYS A 373 24.07 -4.34 -22.49
C LYS A 373 23.07 -5.36 -21.90
N HIS A 374 23.50 -6.58 -21.58
CA HIS A 374 22.59 -7.60 -21.03
C HIS A 374 22.46 -7.62 -19.50
N HIS A 375 23.31 -6.89 -18.77
CA HIS A 375 23.19 -6.75 -17.30
C HIS A 375 22.41 -5.52 -16.82
N LEU A 376 21.84 -4.72 -17.73
CA LEU A 376 21.19 -3.44 -17.40
C LEU A 376 19.64 -3.50 -17.30
N TYR A 377 19.04 -4.68 -17.18
CA TYR A 377 17.58 -4.84 -17.06
C TYR A 377 17.09 -5.56 -15.80
N LYS A 378 17.88 -5.56 -14.71
CA LYS A 378 17.44 -6.04 -13.38
C LYS A 378 17.92 -5.14 -12.25
N ARG A 379 17.42 -3.89 -12.16
CA ARG A 379 17.50 -3.12 -10.89
C ARG A 379 16.33 -2.15 -10.73
N PRO A 380 15.30 -2.49 -9.94
CA PRO A 380 14.36 -1.50 -9.41
C PRO A 380 14.40 -1.51 -7.87
N VAL A 381 15.49 -1.01 -7.25
CA VAL A 381 15.56 -0.75 -5.79
C VAL A 381 16.50 0.41 -5.43
N CYS A 382 16.94 1.26 -6.37
CA CYS A 382 18.10 2.12 -6.08
C CYS A 382 17.88 3.21 -5.02
N LEU A 383 16.68 3.77 -4.82
CA LEU A 383 16.49 4.83 -3.80
C LEU A 383 16.35 4.26 -2.39
N PHE A 384 15.60 3.16 -2.23
CA PHE A 384 15.49 2.46 -0.95
C PHE A 384 16.76 1.66 -0.62
N ALA A 385 17.50 1.16 -1.61
CA ALA A 385 18.84 0.59 -1.43
C ALA A 385 19.87 1.66 -1.03
N ARG A 386 19.72 2.92 -1.48
CA ARG A 386 20.57 4.04 -1.07
C ARG A 386 20.26 4.50 0.35
N PHE A 387 18.98 4.53 0.74
CA PHE A 387 18.57 4.72 2.14
C PHE A 387 19.03 3.54 3.03
N LYS A 388 18.87 2.30 2.54
CA LYS A 388 19.34 1.07 3.20
C LYS A 388 20.86 1.04 3.37
N ASN A 389 21.65 1.40 2.36
CA ASN A 389 23.11 1.44 2.46
C ASN A 389 23.56 2.53 3.43
N ASN A 390 22.93 3.71 3.42
CA ASN A 390 23.21 4.76 4.42
C ASN A 390 22.87 4.31 5.85
N LEU A 391 21.78 3.54 6.04
CA LEU A 391 21.41 3.01 7.34
C LEU A 391 22.31 1.84 7.75
N TYR A 392 22.70 0.98 6.81
CA TYR A 392 23.59 -0.16 7.01
C TYR A 392 25.00 0.31 7.37
N GLU A 393 25.51 1.34 6.69
CA GLU A 393 26.83 1.95 6.96
C GLU A 393 26.84 2.70 8.31
N LYS A 394 25.74 3.37 8.67
CA LYS A 394 25.57 4.00 10.00
C LYS A 394 25.44 2.98 11.13
N LEU A 395 24.79 1.84 10.90
CA LEU A 395 24.64 0.77 11.91
C LEU A 395 25.90 -0.08 12.03
N ASN A 396 26.63 -0.34 10.93
CA ASN A 396 27.87 -1.13 10.96
C ASN A 396 28.99 -0.35 11.65
N LYS A 397 29.10 0.97 11.43
CA LYS A 397 30.01 1.83 12.23
C LYS A 397 29.68 1.83 13.72
N LYS A 398 28.42 1.63 14.11
CA LYS A 398 28.00 1.55 15.52
C LYS A 398 28.24 0.15 16.12
N TYR A 399 28.20 -0.91 15.30
CA TYR A 399 28.50 -2.29 15.71
C TYR A 399 30.00 -2.59 15.78
N GLU A 400 30.83 -1.99 14.91
CA GLU A 400 32.30 -2.08 15.00
C GLU A 400 32.81 -1.46 16.31
N TRP A 401 32.28 -0.29 16.72
CA TRP A 401 32.61 0.31 18.03
C TRP A 401 32.23 -0.59 19.22
N ILE A 402 31.14 -1.36 19.13
CA ILE A 402 30.70 -2.27 20.20
C ILE A 402 31.55 -3.54 20.22
N ASN A 403 31.97 -4.06 19.06
CA ASN A 403 32.85 -5.22 18.98
C ASN A 403 34.28 -4.86 19.39
N ASP A 404 34.80 -3.70 18.99
CA ASP A 404 36.12 -3.23 19.43
C ASP A 404 36.13 -2.95 20.93
N ALA A 405 35.05 -2.37 21.49
CA ALA A 405 34.91 -2.20 22.94
C ALA A 405 34.80 -3.54 23.69
N ASN A 406 34.05 -4.53 23.17
CA ASN A 406 33.96 -5.86 23.78
C ASN A 406 35.27 -6.64 23.68
N ILE A 407 36.01 -6.52 22.58
CA ILE A 407 37.34 -7.12 22.43
C ILE A 407 38.32 -6.48 23.41
N TYR A 408 38.30 -5.14 23.57
CA TYR A 408 39.13 -4.44 24.55
C TYR A 408 38.80 -4.86 25.99
N ILE A 409 37.51 -4.93 26.35
CA ILE A 409 37.06 -5.38 27.68
C ILE A 409 37.44 -6.84 27.92
N HIS A 410 37.33 -7.72 26.92
CA HIS A 410 37.66 -9.14 27.06
C HIS A 410 39.18 -9.39 27.17
N ILE A 411 40.01 -8.60 26.46
CA ILE A 411 41.47 -8.62 26.58
C ILE A 411 41.90 -8.08 27.95
N GLU A 412 41.32 -6.98 28.42
CA GLU A 412 41.65 -6.40 29.72
C GLU A 412 41.24 -7.33 30.89
N PHE A 413 40.11 -8.03 30.75
CA PHE A 413 39.66 -9.03 31.73
C PHE A 413 40.56 -10.27 31.76
N LYS A 414 41.02 -10.76 30.59
CA LYS A 414 42.00 -11.86 30.50
C LYS A 414 43.36 -11.47 31.08
N ASN A 415 43.84 -10.25 30.82
CA ASN A 415 45.10 -9.77 31.38
C ASN A 415 45.03 -9.59 32.90
N LYS A 416 43.92 -9.08 33.45
CA LYS A 416 43.72 -9.02 34.90
C LYS A 416 43.65 -10.41 35.56
N GLN A 417 43.00 -11.39 34.92
CA GLN A 417 43.01 -12.77 35.42
C GLN A 417 44.39 -13.44 35.36
N HIS A 418 45.18 -13.15 34.33
CA HIS A 418 46.54 -13.67 34.21
C HIS A 418 47.49 -13.04 35.26
N CYS A 419 47.43 -11.72 35.46
CA CYS A 419 48.16 -11.04 36.53
C CYS A 419 47.76 -11.54 37.93
N ALA A 420 46.47 -11.75 38.19
CA ALA A 420 46.01 -12.28 39.47
C ALA A 420 46.53 -13.71 39.75
N LYS A 421 46.70 -14.53 38.71
CA LYS A 421 47.29 -15.89 38.82
C LYS A 421 48.80 -15.86 39.07
N GLU A 422 49.53 -14.94 38.44
CA GLU A 422 50.98 -14.76 38.65
C GLU A 422 51.31 -14.19 40.04
N ILE A 423 50.50 -13.25 40.55
CA ILE A 423 50.66 -12.74 41.93
C ILE A 423 50.38 -13.85 42.97
N LYS A 424 49.46 -14.78 42.68
CA LYS A 424 49.18 -15.92 43.56
C LYS A 424 50.32 -16.96 43.56
N LYS A 425 51.06 -17.09 42.46
CA LYS A 425 52.25 -17.96 42.36
C LYS A 425 53.50 -17.39 43.05
N ARG A 426 53.58 -16.07 43.24
CA ARG A 426 54.72 -15.39 43.88
C ARG A 426 54.56 -15.15 45.38
N LYS A 427 53.52 -15.68 46.04
CA LYS A 427 53.46 -15.67 47.51
C LYS A 427 54.37 -16.77 48.07
N PRO A 428 55.49 -16.46 48.74
CA PRO A 428 56.24 -17.47 49.48
C PRO A 428 55.38 -17.99 50.64
N ALA A 429 55.47 -19.29 50.89
CA ALA A 429 54.94 -19.88 52.11
C ALA A 429 55.72 -19.27 53.30
N ALA A 430 55.06 -18.40 54.05
CA ALA A 430 55.54 -18.00 55.36
C ALA A 430 55.23 -19.14 56.33
N SER A 431 56.29 -19.87 56.70
CA SER A 431 56.43 -20.50 58.02
C SER A 431 56.92 -19.47 59.02
#